data_AF-A0A2D5BNG3-F1
#
_entry.id   AF-A0A2D5BNG3-F1
#
_cell.length_a   1.000
_cell.length_b   1.000
_cell.length_c   1.000
_cell.angle_alpha   90.00
_cell.angle_beta   90.00
_cell.angle_gamma   90.00
#
_symmetry.space_group_name_H-M   'P 1'
#
loop_
_entity.id
_entity.type
_entity.pdbx_description
1 polymer ?
#
loop_
_entity_poly.entity_id
_entity_poly.type
_entity_poly.pdbx_seq_one_letter_code
_entity_poly.pdbx_strand_id
1 'polypeptide(L)'
;MSKPILYLDIVGTLLLEKGGEMEMAPFAQEFVNRVRDSFELRILSSLEEHHAARIAKHLGVDAAYVPFRRALGKASSIQFDEAFYWVDDDPNPADLLRLSDERCSDRLIPVNRREGVTEATLEKLLATWEEHRGEQGEG
;
A
#
# COMPACT_ATOMS: atom_id res chain seq x y z
N MET A 1 -11.59 -9.27 -15.80
CA MET A 1 -11.63 -8.70 -14.45
C MET A 1 -10.66 -7.53 -14.42
N SER A 2 -11.01 -6.41 -13.80
CA SER A 2 -10.07 -5.32 -13.54
C SER A 2 -8.96 -5.80 -12.60
N LYS A 3 -7.77 -5.19 -12.69
CA LYS A 3 -6.70 -5.44 -11.71
C LYS A 3 -7.16 -4.94 -10.34
N PRO A 4 -6.87 -5.65 -9.24
CA PRO A 4 -7.08 -5.11 -7.91
C PRO A 4 -6.22 -3.86 -7.69
N ILE A 5 -6.70 -2.95 -6.85
CA ILE A 5 -5.95 -1.75 -6.47
C ILE A 5 -4.96 -2.08 -5.36
N LEU A 6 -3.72 -1.62 -5.48
CA LEU A 6 -2.74 -1.64 -4.39
C LEU A 6 -2.45 -0.21 -3.97
N TYR A 7 -2.97 0.16 -2.80
CA TYR A 7 -2.64 1.41 -2.13
C TYR A 7 -1.27 1.26 -1.45
N LEU A 8 -0.35 2.17 -1.73
CA LEU A 8 1.00 2.18 -1.18
C LEU A 8 1.22 3.46 -0.38
N ASP A 9 1.60 3.32 0.89
CA ASP A 9 2.30 4.40 1.57
C ASP A 9 3.74 4.50 1.07
N ILE A 10 4.38 5.63 1.38
CA ILE A 10 5.77 5.91 1.03
C ILE A 10 6.64 5.95 2.29
N VAL A 11 6.40 6.86 3.24
CA VAL A 11 7.29 7.04 4.38
C VAL A 11 7.12 5.89 5.36
N GLY A 12 8.20 5.25 5.77
CA GLY A 12 8.18 4.01 6.57
C GLY A 12 7.90 2.74 5.76
N THR A 13 7.46 2.89 4.50
CA THR A 13 7.08 1.77 3.63
C THR A 13 8.04 1.59 2.45
N LEU A 14 8.11 2.55 1.53
CA LEU A 14 9.03 2.58 0.40
C LEU A 14 10.28 3.42 0.67
N LEU A 15 10.16 4.41 1.55
CA LEU A 15 11.24 5.30 2.01
C LEU A 15 11.42 5.13 3.52
N LEU A 16 12.67 5.06 3.96
CA LEU A 16 13.06 4.91 5.35
C LEU A 16 13.82 6.14 5.83
N GLU A 17 13.60 6.53 7.08
CA GLU A 17 14.44 7.54 7.74
C GLU A 17 15.59 6.82 8.45
N LYS A 18 16.83 7.11 8.05
CA LYS A 18 18.05 6.58 8.67
C LYS A 18 19.02 7.72 8.95
N GLY A 19 19.34 7.93 10.23
CA GLY A 19 20.29 8.97 10.63
C GLY A 19 19.87 10.39 10.26
N GLY A 20 18.56 10.65 10.07
CA GLY A 20 18.02 11.94 9.65
C GLY A 20 17.96 12.15 8.13
N GLU A 21 18.36 11.15 7.33
CA GLU A 21 18.24 11.16 5.88
C GLU A 21 17.15 10.18 5.42
N MET A 22 16.50 10.50 4.30
CA MET A 22 15.49 9.65 3.67
C MET A 22 16.15 8.78 2.60
N GLU A 23 16.09 7.47 2.76
CA GLU A 23 16.64 6.48 1.82
C GLU A 23 15.53 5.55 1.30
N MET A 24 15.68 5.03 0.09
CA MET A 24 14.80 3.96 -0.40
C MET A 24 14.94 2.70 0.45
N ALA A 25 13.82 2.05 0.79
CA ALA A 25 13.86 0.74 1.41
C ALA A 25 14.59 -0.25 0.48
N PRO A 26 15.50 -1.10 0.99
CA PRO A 26 16.37 -1.93 0.15
C PRO A 26 15.63 -2.80 -0.87
N PHE A 27 14.42 -3.25 -0.54
CA PHE A 27 13.59 -4.10 -1.39
C PHE A 27 12.50 -3.33 -2.17
N ALA A 28 12.42 -2.01 -2.06
CA ALA A 28 11.32 -1.22 -2.65
C ALA A 28 11.22 -1.37 -4.17
N GLN A 29 12.35 -1.33 -4.88
CA GLN A 29 12.35 -1.46 -6.34
C GLN A 29 11.91 -2.86 -6.79
N GLU A 30 12.40 -3.91 -6.13
CA GLU A 30 12.00 -5.29 -6.44
C GLU A 30 10.52 -5.50 -6.12
N PHE A 31 10.07 -5.05 -4.94
CA PHE A 31 8.65 -5.10 -4.57
C PHE A 31 7.77 -4.49 -5.67
N VAL A 32 8.07 -3.26 -6.11
CA VAL A 32 7.33 -2.56 -7.15
C VAL A 32 7.36 -3.32 -8.49
N ASN A 33 8.53 -3.80 -8.91
CA ASN A 33 8.68 -4.58 -10.15
C ASN A 33 7.78 -5.82 -10.14
N ARG A 34 7.60 -6.45 -8.98
CA ARG A 34 6.82 -7.69 -8.83
C ARG A 34 5.31 -7.47 -8.78
N VAL A 35 4.85 -6.28 -8.38
CA VAL A 35 3.41 -5.99 -8.23
C VAL A 35 2.82 -5.17 -9.38
N ARG A 36 3.62 -4.35 -10.08
CA ARG A 36 3.10 -3.38 -11.06
C ARG A 36 2.29 -3.97 -12.22
N ASP A 37 2.56 -5.21 -12.60
CA ASP A 37 1.84 -5.88 -13.70
C ASP A 37 0.55 -6.55 -13.22
N SER A 38 0.43 -6.85 -11.92
CA SER A 38 -0.71 -7.54 -11.31
C SER A 38 -1.72 -6.59 -10.67
N PHE A 39 -1.27 -5.42 -10.22
CA PHE A 39 -2.07 -4.46 -9.47
C PHE A 39 -2.17 -3.11 -10.20
N GLU A 40 -3.27 -2.39 -9.99
CA GLU A 40 -3.34 -0.95 -10.25
C GLU A 40 -2.74 -0.22 -9.04
N LEU A 41 -1.61 0.46 -9.24
CA LEU A 41 -0.90 1.10 -8.12
C LEU A 41 -1.44 2.51 -7.86
N ARG A 42 -1.72 2.78 -6.59
CA ARG A 42 -2.13 4.11 -6.11
C ARG A 42 -1.30 4.51 -4.90
N ILE A 43 -0.88 5.76 -4.85
CA ILE A 43 -0.13 6.29 -3.70
C ILE A 43 -1.11 6.88 -2.69
N LEU A 44 -1.13 6.32 -1.49
CA LEU A 44 -1.92 6.81 -0.35
C LEU A 44 -0.94 7.16 0.78
N SER A 45 -0.33 8.34 0.66
CA SER A 45 0.78 8.74 1.54
C SER A 45 0.57 10.10 2.19
N SER A 46 1.13 10.25 3.39
CA SER A 46 1.15 11.51 4.15
C SER A 46 2.03 12.59 3.51
N LEU A 47 2.88 12.23 2.56
CA LEU A 47 3.65 13.17 1.73
C LEU A 47 2.73 14.03 0.88
N GLU A 48 3.22 15.24 0.56
CA GLU A 48 2.61 16.06 -0.48
C GLU A 48 2.71 15.37 -1.84
N GLU A 49 1.69 15.55 -2.68
CA GLU A 49 1.54 14.90 -3.98
C GLU A 49 2.81 14.99 -4.84
N HIS A 50 3.42 16.18 -4.92
CA HIS A 50 4.59 16.39 -5.76
C HIS A 50 5.84 15.61 -5.28
N HIS A 51 5.97 15.36 -3.98
CA HIS A 51 7.01 14.51 -3.42
C HIS A 51 6.71 13.04 -3.67
N ALA A 52 5.45 12.62 -3.43
CA ALA A 52 4.99 11.28 -3.72
C ALA A 52 5.22 10.90 -5.19
N ALA A 53 4.83 11.77 -6.12
CA ALA A 53 5.01 11.58 -7.56
C ALA A 53 6.49 11.46 -7.95
N ARG A 54 7.40 12.19 -7.28
CA ARG A 54 8.85 12.07 -7.52
C ARG A 54 9.37 10.69 -7.13
N ILE A 55 8.89 10.12 -6.03
CA ILE A 55 9.28 8.77 -5.57
C ILE A 55 8.70 7.70 -6.48
N ALA A 56 7.41 7.80 -6.85
CA ALA A 56 6.80 6.88 -7.81
C ALA A 56 7.55 6.88 -9.15
N LYS A 57 7.89 8.07 -9.66
CA LYS A 57 8.70 8.21 -10.88
C LYS A 57 10.09 7.59 -10.73
N HIS A 58 10.75 7.77 -9.58
CA HIS A 58 12.05 7.17 -9.31
C HIS A 58 11.99 5.64 -9.35
N LEU A 59 10.90 5.05 -8.85
CA LEU A 59 10.63 3.62 -8.88
C LEU A 59 10.15 3.10 -10.26
N GLY A 60 9.99 3.99 -11.24
CA GLY A 60 9.52 3.64 -12.58
C GLY A 60 8.06 3.20 -12.63
N VAL A 61 7.22 3.74 -11.74
CA VAL A 61 5.78 3.47 -11.70
C VAL A 61 4.94 4.70 -11.96
N ASP A 62 3.93 4.51 -12.79
CA ASP A 62 2.85 5.48 -13.01
C ASP A 62 1.72 5.15 -12.03
N ALA A 63 1.76 5.79 -10.86
CA ALA A 63 0.81 5.56 -9.77
C ALA A 63 0.05 6.85 -9.47
N ALA A 64 -1.28 6.76 -9.43
CA ALA A 64 -2.13 7.91 -9.13
C ALA A 64 -2.01 8.28 -7.65
N TYR A 65 -1.87 9.57 -7.34
CA TYR A 65 -1.92 10.05 -5.96
C TYR A 65 -3.36 10.12 -5.45
N VAL A 66 -3.59 9.61 -4.25
CA VAL A 66 -4.91 9.55 -3.62
C VAL A 66 -4.94 10.56 -2.47
N PRO A 67 -5.62 11.71 -2.63
CA PRO A 67 -5.76 12.67 -1.56
C PRO A 67 -6.63 12.09 -0.44
N PHE A 68 -6.30 12.40 0.81
CA PHE A 68 -7.11 12.02 1.96
C PHE A 68 -7.22 13.16 2.96
N ARG A 69 -8.29 13.13 3.76
CA ARG A 69 -8.50 14.11 4.84
C ARG A 69 -7.77 13.61 6.07
N ARG A 70 -6.70 14.29 6.49
CA ARG A 70 -5.89 13.91 7.66
C ARG A 70 -6.73 13.65 8.92
N ALA A 71 -7.79 14.42 9.15
CA ALA A 71 -8.69 14.26 10.29
C ALA A 71 -9.51 12.94 10.27
N LEU A 72 -9.64 12.29 9.11
CA LEU A 72 -10.41 11.06 8.92
C LEU A 72 -9.51 9.83 8.67
N GLY A 73 -8.19 10.01 8.60
CA GLY A 73 -7.25 8.96 8.25
C GLY A 73 -7.20 8.64 6.75
N LYS A 74 -6.20 7.85 6.35
CA LYS A 74 -5.95 7.43 4.97
C LYS A 74 -7.05 6.52 4.43
N ALA A 75 -7.57 5.61 5.28
CA ALA A 75 -8.60 4.64 4.90
C ALA A 75 -9.92 5.32 4.46
N SER A 76 -10.13 6.59 4.81
CA SER A 76 -11.28 7.36 4.32
C SER A 76 -11.32 7.55 2.80
N SER A 77 -10.18 7.38 2.11
CA SER A 77 -10.07 7.50 0.66
C SER A 77 -10.01 6.15 -0.07
N ILE A 78 -10.11 5.03 0.65
CA ILE A 78 -10.15 3.69 0.06
C ILE A 78 -11.55 3.42 -0.51
N GLN A 79 -11.59 2.88 -1.73
CA GLN A 79 -12.80 2.37 -2.36
C GLN A 79 -13.04 0.92 -1.92
N PHE A 80 -13.92 0.74 -0.94
CA PHE A 80 -14.18 -0.57 -0.30
C PHE A 80 -15.03 -1.52 -1.14
N ASP A 81 -15.73 -1.00 -2.15
CA ASP A 81 -16.50 -1.75 -3.13
C ASP A 81 -15.63 -2.39 -4.22
N GLU A 82 -14.34 -2.05 -4.26
CA GLU A 82 -13.37 -2.62 -5.19
C GLU A 82 -12.48 -3.69 -4.53
N ALA A 83 -11.88 -4.55 -5.34
CA ALA A 83 -10.83 -5.45 -4.87
C ALA A 83 -9.57 -4.62 -4.60
N PHE A 84 -9.16 -4.50 -3.33
CA PHE A 84 -8.03 -3.67 -2.94
C PHE A 84 -7.12 -4.35 -1.93
N TYR A 85 -5.89 -3.85 -1.83
CA TYR A 85 -4.92 -4.13 -0.78
C TYR A 85 -4.23 -2.84 -0.39
N TRP A 86 -3.76 -2.74 0.86
CA TRP A 86 -3.08 -1.54 1.34
C TRP A 86 -1.81 -1.91 2.09
N VAL A 87 -0.68 -1.37 1.67
CA VAL A 87 0.63 -1.55 2.31
C VAL A 87 0.98 -0.28 3.07
N ASP A 88 1.11 -0.38 4.39
CA ASP A 88 1.34 0.76 5.29
C ASP A 88 2.09 0.30 6.54
N ASP A 89 2.96 1.14 7.08
CA ASP A 89 3.71 0.85 8.31
C ASP A 89 3.05 1.39 9.58
N ASP A 90 2.19 2.41 9.47
CA ASP A 90 1.63 3.12 10.63
C ASP A 90 0.18 3.60 10.36
N PRO A 91 -0.75 2.67 10.08
CA PRO A 91 -2.16 3.00 9.96
C PRO A 91 -2.68 3.50 11.31
N ASN A 92 -3.34 4.65 11.31
CA ASN A 92 -3.81 5.23 12.57
C ASN A 92 -5.05 4.46 13.10
N PRO A 93 -5.48 4.69 14.36
CA PRO A 93 -6.64 3.98 14.92
C PRO A 93 -7.96 4.16 14.16
N ALA A 94 -8.18 5.31 13.51
CA ALA A 94 -9.38 5.52 12.70
C ALA A 94 -9.34 4.70 11.41
N ASP A 95 -8.15 4.51 10.82
CA ASP A 95 -7.95 3.64 9.67
C ASP A 95 -8.27 2.18 10.02
N LEU A 96 -7.73 1.71 11.14
CA LEU A 96 -7.96 0.34 11.63
C LEU A 96 -9.44 0.10 11.96
N LEU A 97 -10.10 1.06 12.62
CA LEU A 97 -11.54 0.98 12.89
C LEU A 97 -12.34 0.90 11.59
N ARG A 98 -12.02 1.73 10.60
CA ARG A 98 -12.71 1.75 9.31
C ARG A 98 -12.57 0.42 8.56
N LEU A 99 -11.36 -0.14 8.51
CA LEU A 99 -11.11 -1.47 7.92
C LEU A 99 -11.86 -2.58 8.65
N SER A 100 -12.05 -2.45 9.97
CA SER A 100 -12.81 -3.42 10.77
C SER A 100 -14.31 -3.34 10.49
N ASP A 101 -14.87 -2.12 10.42
CA ASP A 101 -16.29 -1.88 10.11
C ASP A 101 -16.65 -2.44 8.71
N GLU A 102 -15.75 -2.31 7.75
CA GLU A 102 -15.90 -2.82 6.37
C GLU A 102 -15.50 -4.31 6.23
N ARG A 103 -15.12 -4.97 7.33
CA ARG A 103 -14.74 -6.40 7.39
C ARG A 103 -13.63 -6.77 6.40
N CYS A 104 -12.63 -5.91 6.26
CA CYS A 104 -11.53 -6.06 5.30
C CYS A 104 -10.17 -5.77 5.94
N SER A 105 -10.03 -6.03 7.24
CA SER A 105 -8.80 -5.78 8.01
C SER A 105 -7.62 -6.64 7.54
N ASP A 106 -7.92 -7.81 6.98
CA ASP A 106 -7.01 -8.74 6.32
C ASP A 106 -6.33 -8.13 5.07
N ARG A 107 -6.96 -7.15 4.40
CA ARG A 107 -6.44 -6.48 3.19
C ARG A 107 -5.36 -5.44 3.48
N LEU A 108 -5.12 -5.13 4.76
CA LEU A 108 -3.98 -4.35 5.22
C LEU A 108 -2.76 -5.27 5.35
N ILE A 109 -1.70 -4.92 4.61
CA ILE A 109 -0.40 -5.57 4.63
C ILE A 109 0.55 -4.69 5.46
N PRO A 110 0.70 -4.96 6.77
CA PRO A 110 1.51 -4.13 7.65
C PRO A 110 2.98 -4.23 7.29
N VAL A 111 3.68 -3.11 7.42
CA VAL A 111 5.12 -2.98 7.19
C VAL A 111 5.81 -2.57 8.47
N ASN A 112 7.01 -3.08 8.70
CA ASN A 112 7.85 -2.57 9.78
C ASN A 112 8.56 -1.30 9.30
N ARG A 113 8.27 -0.15 9.93
CA ARG A 113 8.84 1.15 9.57
C ARG A 113 10.38 1.24 9.54
N ARG A 114 11.08 0.30 10.19
CA ARG A 114 12.55 0.23 10.21
C ARG A 114 13.12 -0.50 8.99
N GLU A 115 12.33 -1.38 8.40
CA GLU A 115 12.74 -2.28 7.31
C GLU A 115 12.11 -1.85 5.98
N GLY A 116 10.93 -1.26 6.02
CA GLY A 116 10.12 -0.98 4.85
C GLY A 116 9.57 -2.27 4.25
N VAL A 117 9.12 -2.20 3.00
CA VAL A 117 8.70 -3.40 2.27
C VAL A 117 9.86 -4.38 2.16
N THR A 118 9.55 -5.67 2.34
CA THR A 118 10.50 -6.79 2.26
C THR A 118 9.94 -7.91 1.39
N GLU A 119 10.72 -8.97 1.17
CA GLU A 119 10.23 -10.20 0.53
C GLU A 119 9.03 -10.79 1.29
N ALA A 120 9.06 -10.81 2.63
CA ALA A 120 7.94 -11.27 3.44
C ALA A 120 6.68 -10.40 3.27
N THR A 121 6.84 -9.09 3.07
CA THR A 121 5.72 -8.19 2.74
C THR A 121 5.09 -8.58 1.41
N LEU A 122 5.92 -8.87 0.39
CA LEU A 122 5.47 -9.32 -0.92
C LEU A 122 4.76 -10.67 -0.84
N GLU A 123 5.35 -11.65 -0.16
CA GLU A 123 4.77 -12.98 0.04
C GLU A 123 3.40 -12.89 0.71
N LYS A 124 3.29 -12.07 1.77
CA LYS A 124 2.01 -11.84 2.45
C LYS A 124 0.96 -11.23 1.51
N LEU A 125 1.32 -10.17 0.78
CA LEU A 125 0.41 -9.54 -0.19
C LEU A 125 -0.11 -10.55 -1.22
N LEU A 126 0.79 -11.35 -1.81
CA LEU A 126 0.42 -12.32 -2.83
C LEU A 126 -0.42 -13.47 -2.26
N ALA A 127 -0.09 -13.96 -1.06
CA ALA A 127 -0.88 -15.00 -0.38
C ALA A 127 -2.31 -14.52 -0.10
N THR A 128 -2.47 -13.35 0.52
CA THR A 128 -3.79 -12.76 0.80
C THR A 128 -4.57 -12.51 -0.49
N TRP A 129 -3.88 -12.12 -1.57
CA TRP A 129 -4.52 -11.95 -2.87
C TRP A 129 -5.04 -13.25 -3.46
N GLU A 130 -4.24 -14.32 -3.44
CA GLU A 130 -4.65 -15.63 -3.97
C GLU A 130 -5.77 -16.27 -3.14
N GLU A 131 -5.76 -16.12 -1.82
CA GLU A 131 -6.85 -16.57 -0.94
C GLU A 131 -8.21 -15.97 -1.38
N HIS A 132 -8.27 -14.65 -1.55
CA HIS A 132 -9.50 -13.98 -2.01
C HIS A 132 -9.90 -14.33 -3.45
N ARG A 133 -8.93 -14.64 -4.32
CA ARG A 133 -9.24 -15.10 -5.69
C ARG A 133 -9.89 -16.48 -5.68
N GLY A 134 -9.46 -17.36 -4.79
CA GLY A 134 -10.04 -18.70 -4.62
C GLY A 134 -11.51 -18.64 -4.17
N GLU A 135 -11.81 -17.78 -3.20
CA GLU A 135 -13.17 -17.62 -2.66
C GLU A 135 -14.19 -17.09 -3.69
N GLN A 136 -13.74 -16.33 -4.69
CA GLN A 136 -14.60 -15.81 -5.76
C GLN A 136 -14.84 -16.82 -6.90
N GLY A 137 -14.08 -17.92 -6.94
CA GLY A 137 -14.21 -18.97 -7.97
C GLY A 137 -15.13 -20.13 -7.59
N GLU A 138 -15.59 -20.21 -6.34
CA GLU A 138 -16.41 -21.30 -5.80
C GLU A 138 -17.90 -20.95 -5.65
N GLY A 139 -18.38 -19.88 -6.29
CA GLY A 139 -19.77 -19.39 -6.25
C GLY A 139 -20.61 -19.69 -7.48
#